data_AF-A0A925I6H2-F1
#
_entry.id   AF-A0A925I6H2-F1
#
_cell.length_a   1.000
_cell.length_b   1.000
_cell.length_c   1.000
_cell.angle_alpha   90.00
_cell.angle_beta   90.00
_cell.angle_gamma   90.00
#
_symmetry.space_group_name_H-M   'P 1'
#
loop_
_entity.id
_entity.type
_entity.pdbx_description
1 polymer ?
#
loop_
_entity_poly.entity_id
_entity_poly.type
_entity_poly.pdbx_seq_one_letter_code
_entity_poly.pdbx_strand_id
1 'polypeptide(L)' 'MKKTITTLLPLLVCISLFSQPTSWSPKGIGGGGALFSPSINPGNNNEFFISCDMSELF' A
#
# COMPACT_ATOMS: atom_id res chain seq x y z
N MET A 1 43.17 7.78 -9.02
CA MET A 1 42.28 7.95 -10.18
C MET A 1 41.43 6.70 -10.45
N LYS A 2 42.00 5.53 -10.76
CA LYS A 2 41.21 4.31 -11.05
C LYS A 2 40.29 3.86 -9.89
N LYS A 3 40.81 3.81 -8.65
CA LYS A 3 40.02 3.40 -7.46
C LYS A 3 38.84 4.34 -7.15
N THR A 4 39.02 5.64 -7.38
CA THR A 4 37.98 6.67 -7.18
C THR A 4 36.84 6.54 -8.19
N ILE A 5 37.16 6.16 -9.43
CA ILE A 5 36.16 5.90 -10.48
C ILE A 5 35.35 4.64 -10.16
N THR A 6 36.00 3.57 -9.67
CA THR A 6 35.32 2.31 -9.33
C THR A 6 34.30 2.50 -8.20
N THR A 7 34.53 3.43 -7.27
CA THR A 7 33.60 3.73 -6.18
C THR A 7 32.51 4.74 -6.55
N LEU A 8 32.80 5.73 -7.40
CA LEU A 8 31.81 6.74 -7.79
C LEU A 8 30.74 6.20 -8.76
N LEU A 9 31.13 5.26 -9.63
CA LEU A 9 30.25 4.71 -10.65
C LEU A 9 28.99 4.01 -10.09
N PRO A 10 29.07 3.09 -9.10
CA PRO A 10 27.88 2.45 -8.54
C PRO A 10 27.00 3.46 -7.78
N LEU A 11 27.59 4.45 -7.12
CA LEU A 11 26.84 5.49 -6.41
C LEU A 11 25.97 6.29 -7.39
N LEU A 12 26.53 6.68 -8.55
CA LEU A 12 25.80 7.40 -9.59
C LEU A 12 24.62 6.59 -10.18
N VAL A 13 24.78 5.27 -10.28
CA VAL A 13 23.72 4.36 -10.76
C VAL A 13 22.57 4.26 -9.77
N CYS A 14 22.83 4.22 -8.46
CA CYS A 14 21.77 4.14 -7.44
C CYS A 14 20.85 5.37 -7.42
N ILE A 15 21.39 6.57 -7.69
CA ILE A 15 20.62 7.83 -7.71
C ILE A 15 19.76 7.98 -8.97
N SER A 16 20.01 7.17 -10.00
CA SER A 16 19.30 7.22 -11.29
C SER A 16 18.21 6.15 -11.43
N LEU A 17 17.92 5.42 -10.34
CA LEU A 17 16.82 4.46 -10.32
C LEU A 17 15.48 5.18 -10.11
N PHE A 18 14.50 4.84 -10.94
CA PHE A 18 13.12 5.28 -10.78
C PHE A 18 12.31 4.17 -10.09
N SER A 19 11.60 4.51 -9.01
CA SER A 19 10.67 3.60 -8.34
C SER A 19 9.33 3.55 -9.07
N GLN A 20 8.63 2.43 -8.90
CA GLN A 20 7.21 2.31 -9.20
C GLN A 20 6.38 3.36 -8.44
N PRO A 21 5.16 3.69 -8.93
CA PRO A 21 4.26 4.62 -8.27
C PRO A 21 4.00 4.25 -6.81
N THR A 22 3.96 5.26 -5.95
CA THR A 22 3.64 5.09 -4.52
C THR A 22 2.14 5.05 -4.25
N SER A 23 1.34 5.58 -5.18
CA SER A 23 -0.11 5.61 -5.07
C SER A 23 -0.74 4.46 -5.85
N TRP A 24 -1.54 3.67 -5.15
CA TRP A 24 -2.36 2.63 -5.75
C TRP A 24 -3.82 2.97 -5.50
N SER A 25 -4.64 2.87 -6.54
CA SER A 25 -6.10 3.03 -6.42
C SER A 25 -6.76 1.69 -6.71
N PRO A 26 -7.70 1.22 -5.87
CA PRO A 26 -8.47 0.02 -6.19
C PRO A 26 -9.24 0.21 -7.50
N LYS A 27 -9.40 -0.87 -8.28
CA LYS A 27 -10.14 -0.91 -9.55
C LYS A 27 -11.11 -2.09 -9.54
N GLY A 28 -12.23 -1.97 -10.25
CA GLY A 28 -13.24 -3.04 -10.38
C GLY A 28 -14.54 -2.73 -9.65
N ILE A 29 -15.41 -3.74 -9.53
CA ILE A 29 -16.79 -3.61 -9.02
C ILE A 29 -16.86 -3.41 -7.49
N GLY A 30 -15.76 -3.67 -6.77
CA GLY A 30 -15.70 -3.60 -5.31
C GLY A 30 -16.47 -4.73 -4.61
N GLY A 31 -16.28 -4.87 -3.29
CA GLY A 31 -17.08 -5.78 -2.46
C GLY A 31 -16.97 -7.27 -2.79
N GLY A 32 -15.82 -7.72 -3.31
CA GLY A 32 -15.54 -9.16 -3.46
C GLY A 32 -15.36 -9.85 -2.09
N GLY A 33 -15.33 -11.17 -2.09
CA GLY A 33 -15.23 -11.98 -0.87
C GLY A 33 -16.53 -12.02 -0.06
N ALA A 34 -16.48 -12.61 1.13
CA ALA A 34 -17.61 -12.67 2.04
C ALA A 34 -17.48 -11.57 3.10
N LEU A 35 -18.39 -10.59 3.07
CA LEU A 35 -18.51 -9.56 4.08
C LEU A 35 -19.47 -9.99 5.18
N PHE A 36 -19.04 -9.92 6.44
CA PHE A 36 -19.82 -10.37 7.59
C PHE A 36 -19.51 -9.54 8.85
N SER A 37 -20.33 -9.73 9.88
CA SER A 37 -20.19 -9.08 11.19
C SER A 37 -20.06 -7.54 11.16
N PRO A 38 -21.05 -6.82 10.60
CA PRO A 38 -21.06 -5.36 10.69
C PRO A 38 -21.14 -4.90 12.14
N SER A 39 -20.42 -3.84 12.48
CA SER A 39 -20.44 -3.22 13.81
C SER A 39 -20.50 -1.69 13.71
N ILE A 40 -21.20 -1.07 14.65
CA ILE A 40 -21.39 0.38 14.73
C ILE A 40 -20.77 0.85 16.03
N ASN A 41 -19.98 1.92 16.00
CA ASN A 41 -19.46 2.51 17.23
C ASN A 41 -20.61 3.14 18.03
N PRO A 42 -20.91 2.68 19.28
CA PRO A 42 -21.98 3.25 20.09
C PRO A 42 -21.74 4.71 20.52
N GLY A 43 -20.48 5.18 20.49
CA GLY A 43 -20.10 6.55 20.81
C GLY A 43 -19.97 7.47 19.58
N ASN A 44 -20.04 6.92 18.36
CA ASN A 44 -19.92 7.68 17.13
C ASN A 44 -20.74 7.04 16.01
N ASN A 45 -21.92 7.61 15.72
CA ASN A 45 -22.82 7.13 14.68
C ASN A 45 -22.28 7.32 13.24
N ASN A 46 -21.11 7.92 13.05
CA ASN A 46 -20.46 8.02 11.74
C ASN A 46 -19.35 6.97 11.55
N GLU A 47 -19.10 6.11 12.55
CA GLU A 47 -18.04 5.10 12.51
C GLU A 47 -18.63 3.68 12.50
N PHE A 48 -18.28 2.95 11.45
CA PHE A 48 -18.80 1.63 11.12
C PHE A 48 -17.65 0.75 10.66
N PHE A 49 -17.73 -0.54 10.97
CA PHE A 49 -16.73 -1.50 10.55
C PHE A 49 -17.38 -2.77 10.01
N ILE A 50 -16.75 -3.40 9.03
CA ILE A 50 -17.17 -4.71 8.52
C ILE A 50 -15.96 -5.62 8.27
N SER A 51 -16.10 -6.89 8.64
CA SER A 51 -15.07 -7.90 8.47
C SER A 51 -15.25 -8.65 7.15
N CYS A 52 -14.13 -9.11 6.60
CA CYS A 52 -14.08 -9.94 5.39
C CYS A 52 -13.40 -11.30 5.68
N ASP A 53 -13.72 -12.34 4.90
CA ASP A 53 -13.13 -13.68 5.03
C ASP A 53 -11.62 -13.71 4.74
N MET A 54 -11.12 -12.72 4.00
CA MET A 54 -9.70 -12.54 3.69
C MET A 54 -8.93 -11.74 4.74
N SER A 55 -9.48 -11.59 5.95
CA SER A 55 -8.88 -10.85 7.09
C SER A 55 -8.79 -9.33 6.91
N GLU A 56 -9.41 -8.79 5.86
CA GLU A 56 -9.56 -7.35 5.67
C GLU A 56 -10.63 -6.79 6.62
N LEU A 57 -10.41 -5.55 7.08
CA LEU A 57 -11.38 -4.78 7.87
C LEU A 57 -11.58 -3.43 7.18
N PHE A 58 -12.83 -3.13 6.87
CA PHE A 58 -13.25 -1.91 6.20
C PHE A 58 -13.99 -0.99 7.16
#